data_AF-A0A7S3HJ92-F1
#
_entry.id   AF-A0A7S3HJ92-F1
#
_cell.length_a   1.000
_cell.length_b   1.000
_cell.length_c   1.000
_cell.angle_alpha   90.00
_cell.angle_beta   90.00
_cell.angle_gamma   90.00
#
_symmetry.space_group_name_H-M   'P 1'
#
loop_
_entity.id
_entity.type
_entity.pdbx_description
1 polymer ?
#
loop_
_entity_poly.entity_id
_entity_poly.type
_entity_poly.pdbx_seq_one_letter_code
_entity_poly.pdbx_strand_id
1 'polypeptide(L)'
;MEEAFGSLGSFFDFEPLEGSFEANPPFVPEIMDAMLEHIEALLGDASRGPLSFLIVIPAWGAGVGTVKHMEKSRHCRASSRIEASSHGFCDGAQHLDGTRELYRPSSWDTAVSLLQNAAGAK
;
A
#
# COMPACT_ATOMS: atom_id res chain seq x y z
N MET A 1 11.31 13.28 15.10
CA MET A 1 10.19 13.83 15.91
C MET A 1 9.02 12.85 15.94
N GLU A 2 8.68 12.22 14.82
CA GLU A 2 7.59 11.22 14.74
C GLU A 2 7.88 9.90 15.47
N GLU A 3 9.16 9.53 15.61
CA GLU A 3 9.60 8.33 16.36
C GLU A 3 9.06 8.30 17.79
N ALA A 4 8.99 9.46 18.46
CA ALA A 4 8.43 9.58 19.81
C ALA A 4 6.92 9.25 19.88
N PHE A 5 6.25 9.19 18.72
CA PHE A 5 4.83 8.85 18.58
C PHE A 5 4.63 7.51 17.85
N GLY A 6 5.68 6.69 17.73
CA GLY A 6 5.59 5.32 17.22
C GLY A 6 5.92 5.14 15.74
N SER A 7 6.39 6.19 15.04
CA SER A 7 6.92 6.02 13.68
C SER A 7 8.19 5.16 13.69
N LEU A 8 8.33 4.28 12.70
CA LEU A 8 9.54 3.49 12.45
C LEU A 8 10.48 4.16 11.44
N GLY A 9 10.20 5.42 11.06
CA GLY A 9 10.94 6.16 10.06
C GLY A 9 10.43 5.93 8.64
N SER A 10 11.31 6.15 7.66
CA SER A 10 10.99 5.98 6.24
C SER A 10 10.69 4.53 5.91
N PHE A 11 9.63 4.30 5.12
CA PHE A 11 9.31 2.98 4.57
C PHE A 11 10.48 2.37 3.79
N PHE A 12 11.24 3.20 3.06
CA PHE A 12 12.35 2.75 2.23
C PHE A 12 13.58 2.31 3.03
N ASP A 13 13.66 2.69 4.31
CA ASP A 13 14.69 2.22 5.24
C ASP A 13 14.18 1.08 6.15
N PHE A 14 12.89 0.75 6.04
CA PHE A 14 12.24 -0.25 6.88
C PHE A 14 12.30 -1.64 6.23
N GLU A 15 12.97 -2.58 6.90
CA GLU A 15 13.22 -3.93 6.41
C GLU A 15 12.67 -5.03 7.35
N PRO A 16 11.35 -5.21 7.45
CA PRO A 16 10.74 -6.18 8.38
C PRO A 16 11.10 -7.63 8.03
N LEU A 17 11.51 -8.41 9.03
CA LEU A 17 11.83 -9.84 8.83
C LEU A 17 10.57 -10.69 8.62
N GLU A 18 9.43 -10.29 9.18
CA GLU A 18 8.13 -10.94 9.04
C GLU A 18 7.01 -9.94 9.37
N GLY A 19 5.77 -10.30 9.04
CA GLY A 19 4.58 -9.52 9.39
C GLY A 19 3.56 -9.38 8.26
N SER A 20 2.44 -8.73 8.59
CA SER A 20 1.40 -8.38 7.63
C SER A 20 1.13 -6.88 7.71
N PHE A 21 1.32 -6.20 6.59
CA PHE A 21 1.34 -4.75 6.51
C PHE A 21 0.31 -4.25 5.50
N GLU A 22 -0.11 -3.01 5.70
CA GLU A 22 -0.90 -2.25 4.73
C GLU A 22 -0.02 -1.13 4.18
N ALA A 23 -0.15 -0.85 2.89
CA ALA A 23 0.61 0.18 2.19
C ALA A 23 -0.32 1.02 1.32
N ASN A 24 -0.62 2.22 1.80
CA ASN A 24 -1.30 3.30 1.06
C ASN A 24 -0.31 4.47 0.86
N PRO A 25 0.59 4.38 -0.15
CA PRO A 25 1.61 5.40 -0.37
C PRO A 25 0.98 6.72 -0.87
N PRO A 26 1.70 7.85 -0.79
CA PRO A 26 1.34 9.04 -1.55
C PRO A 26 1.12 8.70 -3.03
N PHE A 27 0.07 9.24 -3.65
CA PHE A 27 -0.32 8.94 -5.05
C PHE A 27 0.55 9.68 -6.08
N VAL A 28 1.87 9.49 -5.93
CA VAL A 28 2.93 10.01 -6.79
C VAL A 28 3.55 8.80 -7.49
N PRO A 29 3.52 8.72 -8.85
CA PRO A 29 3.97 7.55 -9.60
C PRO A 29 5.31 6.99 -9.15
N GLU A 30 6.30 7.86 -9.00
CA GLU A 30 7.67 7.51 -8.65
C GLU A 30 7.78 6.89 -7.25
N ILE A 31 6.92 7.32 -6.32
CA ILE A 31 6.86 6.78 -4.97
C ILE A 31 6.13 5.43 -4.95
N MET A 32 5.06 5.28 -5.74
CA MET A 32 4.34 4.01 -5.86
C MET A 32 5.22 2.93 -6.49
N ASP A 33 5.97 3.27 -7.54
CA ASP A 33 6.90 2.34 -8.19
C ASP A 33 8.05 1.96 -7.25
N ALA A 34 8.67 2.94 -6.57
CA ALA A 34 9.73 2.66 -5.59
C ALA A 34 9.22 1.80 -4.41
N MET A 35 7.98 2.04 -3.94
CA MET A 35 7.36 1.22 -2.90
C MET A 35 7.20 -0.23 -3.36
N LEU A 36 6.72 -0.43 -4.60
CA LEU A 36 6.57 -1.77 -5.14
C LEU A 36 7.92 -2.49 -5.28
N GLU A 37 8.95 -1.81 -5.81
CA GLU A 37 10.30 -2.37 -5.91
C GLU A 37 10.84 -2.81 -4.55
N HIS A 38 10.66 -1.98 -3.51
CA HIS A 38 11.05 -2.31 -2.13
C HIS A 38 10.30 -3.53 -1.61
N ILE A 39 8.97 -3.56 -1.76
CA ILE A 39 8.13 -4.70 -1.35
C ILE A 39 8.57 -5.99 -2.05
N GLU A 40 8.82 -5.95 -3.36
CA GLU A 40 9.24 -7.14 -4.11
C GLU A 40 10.62 -7.64 -3.72
N ALA A 41 11.55 -6.73 -3.37
CA ALA A 41 12.85 -7.08 -2.82
C ALA A 41 12.71 -7.79 -1.47
N LEU A 42 11.91 -7.23 -0.55
CA LEU A 42 11.61 -7.86 0.75
C LEU A 42 10.97 -9.24 0.56
N LEU A 43 9.92 -9.36 -0.24
CA LEU A 43 9.23 -10.64 -0.47
C LEU A 43 10.09 -11.66 -1.24
N GLY A 44 11.08 -11.19 -1.99
CA GLY A 44 12.05 -12.02 -2.71
C GLY A 44 13.19 -12.58 -1.85
N ASP A 45 13.41 -12.02 -0.66
CA ASP A 45 14.45 -12.45 0.26
C ASP A 45 14.04 -13.71 1.03
N ALA A 46 14.70 -14.82 0.70
CA ALA A 46 14.44 -16.12 1.33
C ALA A 46 14.82 -16.20 2.81
N SER A 47 15.56 -15.22 3.35
CA SER A 47 15.89 -15.15 4.77
C SER A 47 14.72 -14.65 5.64
N ARG A 48 13.67 -14.08 5.02
CA ARG A 48 12.52 -13.51 5.72
C ARG A 48 11.46 -14.57 6.03
N GLY A 49 10.77 -14.37 7.16
CA GLY A 49 9.64 -15.17 7.61
C GLY A 49 8.36 -14.89 6.80
N PRO A 50 7.18 -15.30 7.30
CA PRO A 50 5.90 -15.00 6.66
C PRO A 50 5.71 -13.49 6.48
N LEU A 51 5.59 -13.05 5.23
CA LEU A 51 5.52 -11.62 4.91
C LEU A 51 4.40 -11.33 3.90
N SER A 52 3.63 -10.28 4.18
CA SER A 52 2.44 -9.88 3.43
C SER A 52 2.29 -8.37 3.39
N PHE A 53 1.91 -7.83 2.22
CA PHE A 53 1.57 -6.43 2.01
C PHE A 53 0.23 -6.33 1.27
N LEU A 54 -0.74 -5.65 1.89
CA LEU A 54 -1.96 -5.21 1.23
C LEU A 54 -1.74 -3.79 0.71
N ILE A 55 -1.63 -3.65 -0.61
CA ILE A 55 -1.32 -2.39 -1.27
C ILE A 55 -2.61 -1.74 -1.74
N VAL A 56 -2.80 -0.45 -1.41
CA VAL A 56 -3.97 0.36 -1.74
C VAL A 56 -3.53 1.57 -2.54
N ILE A 57 -3.76 1.58 -3.85
CA ILE A 57 -3.36 2.67 -4.75
C ILE A 57 -4.44 2.97 -5.80
N PRO A 58 -4.47 4.18 -6.40
CA PRO A 58 -5.42 4.49 -7.46
C PRO A 58 -5.26 3.54 -8.67
N ALA A 59 -6.37 2.96 -9.13
CA ALA A 59 -6.43 2.12 -10.32
C ALA A 59 -6.59 2.90 -11.64
N TRP A 60 -6.48 4.23 -11.58
CA TRP A 60 -6.56 5.14 -12.72
C TRP A 60 -5.43 6.18 -12.66
N GLY A 61 -5.15 6.82 -13.79
CA GLY A 61 -4.15 7.89 -13.90
C GLY A 61 -2.75 7.40 -13.51
N ALA A 62 -2.16 8.07 -12.51
CA ALA A 62 -0.81 7.81 -12.00
C ALA A 62 -0.54 6.35 -11.61
N GLY A 63 -1.54 5.61 -11.11
CA GLY A 63 -1.33 4.26 -10.58
C GLY A 63 -1.48 3.12 -11.58
N VAL A 64 -1.93 3.39 -12.83
CA VAL A 64 -2.20 2.32 -13.81
C VAL A 64 -0.96 1.48 -14.13
N GLY A 65 0.22 2.11 -14.19
CA GLY A 65 1.49 1.43 -14.42
C GLY A 65 1.83 0.46 -13.29
N THR A 66 1.87 0.98 -12.07
CA THR A 66 2.17 0.22 -10.85
C THR A 66 1.17 -0.91 -10.62
N VAL A 67 -0.14 -0.68 -10.82
CA VAL A 67 -1.17 -1.72 -10.70
C VAL A 67 -0.91 -2.88 -11.66
N LYS A 68 -0.62 -2.60 -12.93
CA LYS A 68 -0.29 -3.65 -13.91
C LYS A 68 0.99 -4.41 -13.55
N HIS A 69 1.95 -3.74 -12.91
CA HIS A 69 3.17 -4.37 -12.43
C HIS A 69 2.85 -5.32 -11.26
N MET A 70 2.13 -4.84 -10.25
CA MET A 70 1.67 -5.65 -9.11
C MET A 70 0.91 -6.90 -9.54
N GLU A 71 -0.05 -6.76 -10.47
CA GLU A 71 -0.87 -7.86 -10.98
C GLU A 71 -0.03 -8.96 -11.67
N LYS A 72 1.11 -8.60 -12.24
CA LYS A 72 2.05 -9.54 -12.89
C LYS A 72 3.11 -10.08 -11.94
N SER A 73 3.22 -9.54 -10.73
CA SER A 73 4.20 -9.98 -9.75
C SER A 73 3.98 -11.45 -9.40
N ARG A 74 5.06 -12.21 -9.28
CA ARG A 74 5.02 -13.59 -8.76
C ARG A 74 4.52 -13.66 -7.31
N HIS A 75 4.57 -12.54 -6.60
CA HIS A 75 4.13 -12.43 -5.22
C HIS A 75 2.65 -12.06 -5.08
N CYS A 76 2.00 -11.64 -6.17
CA CYS A 76 0.57 -11.34 -6.16
C CYS A 76 -0.25 -12.60 -5.81
N ARG A 77 -1.18 -12.48 -4.88
CA ARG A 77 -2.09 -13.56 -4.44
C ARG A 77 -3.54 -13.23 -4.71
N ALA A 78 -3.90 -11.96 -4.58
CA ALA A 78 -5.21 -11.45 -4.93
C ALA A 78 -5.06 -10.00 -5.41
N SER A 79 -5.89 -9.60 -6.36
CA SER A 79 -6.03 -8.21 -6.76
C SER A 79 -7.50 -7.95 -7.04
N SER A 80 -8.00 -6.84 -6.53
CA SER A 80 -9.36 -6.39 -6.76
C SER A 80 -9.38 -4.90 -7.04
N ARG A 81 -10.46 -4.45 -7.66
CA ARG A 81 -10.74 -3.05 -7.90
C ARG A 81 -12.01 -2.65 -7.18
N ILE A 82 -11.96 -1.52 -6.48
CA ILE A 82 -13.11 -0.90 -5.83
C ILE A 82 -13.50 0.32 -6.65
N GLU A 83 -14.73 0.38 -7.11
CA GLU A 83 -15.25 1.49 -7.90
C GLU A 83 -15.25 2.78 -7.09
N ALA A 84 -14.87 3.91 -7.71
CA ALA A 84 -14.82 5.23 -7.07
C ALA A 84 -16.12 5.58 -6.32
N SER A 85 -17.27 5.26 -6.92
CA SER A 85 -18.61 5.53 -6.37
C SER A 85 -18.98 4.69 -5.15
N SER A 86 -18.21 3.64 -4.85
CA SER A 86 -18.54 2.67 -3.81
C SER A 86 -17.66 2.81 -2.57
N HIS A 87 -16.71 3.76 -2.54
CA HIS A 87 -15.82 3.96 -1.40
C HIS A 87 -15.37 5.42 -1.22
N GLY A 88 -14.74 5.67 -0.08
CA GLY A 88 -14.10 6.93 0.25
C GLY A 88 -12.93 6.72 1.19
N PHE A 89 -12.20 7.80 1.45
CA PHE A 89 -11.05 7.84 2.35
C PHE A 89 -11.32 8.78 3.52
N CYS A 90 -10.62 8.58 4.62
CA CYS A 90 -10.57 9.60 5.67
C CYS A 90 -9.87 10.87 5.15
N ASP A 91 -10.32 12.04 5.60
CA ASP A 91 -9.70 13.32 5.26
C ASP A 91 -8.27 13.40 5.83
N GLY A 92 -7.28 13.80 5.02
CA GLY A 92 -5.88 13.94 5.50
C GLY A 92 -5.70 15.00 6.59
N ALA A 93 -6.59 15.97 6.68
CA ALA A 93 -6.67 16.98 7.73
C ALA A 93 -7.58 16.57 8.91
N GLN A 94 -7.88 15.28 9.07
CA GLN A 94 -8.69 14.73 10.19
C GLN A 94 -8.15 15.07 11.60
N HIS A 95 -6.90 15.50 11.71
CA HIS A 95 -6.29 15.93 12.97
C HIS A 95 -6.67 17.37 13.37
N LEU A 96 -7.25 18.14 12.44
CA LEU A 96 -7.82 19.47 12.72
C LEU A 96 -9.22 19.34 13.33
N ASP A 97 -9.81 20.45 13.78
CA ASP A 97 -11.04 20.40 14.59
C ASP A 97 -12.19 19.58 13.94
N GLY A 98 -12.95 18.89 14.80
CA GLY A 98 -13.95 17.88 14.44
C GLY A 98 -15.24 18.41 13.82
N THR A 99 -15.31 19.66 13.39
CA THR A 99 -16.44 20.21 12.63
C THR A 99 -16.38 19.88 11.13
N ARG A 100 -15.26 19.30 10.66
CA ARG A 100 -15.05 18.94 9.24
C ARG A 100 -15.62 17.56 8.91
N GLU A 101 -15.98 17.37 7.65
CA GLU A 101 -16.34 16.04 7.12
C GLU A 101 -15.15 15.08 7.24
N LEU A 102 -15.34 13.98 7.96
CA LEU A 102 -14.29 13.00 8.24
C LEU A 102 -13.95 12.13 7.03
N TYR A 103 -14.90 11.96 6.11
CA TYR A 103 -14.78 11.07 4.96
C TYR A 103 -14.97 11.85 3.67
N ARG A 104 -14.11 11.56 2.68
CA ARG A 104 -14.21 12.08 1.32
C ARG A 104 -14.52 10.93 0.36
N PRO A 105 -15.53 11.07 -0.51
CA PRO A 105 -15.73 10.14 -1.61
C PRO A 105 -14.46 10.01 -2.45
N SER A 106 -14.18 8.80 -2.94
CA SER A 106 -13.02 8.61 -3.81
C SER A 106 -13.26 9.29 -5.15
N SER A 107 -12.22 9.94 -5.68
CA SER A 107 -12.25 10.50 -7.04
C SER A 107 -11.91 9.46 -8.11
N TRP A 108 -11.36 8.30 -7.70
CA TRP A 108 -10.82 7.28 -8.61
C TRP A 108 -11.16 5.89 -8.10
N ASP A 109 -11.20 4.93 -9.04
CA ASP A 109 -11.17 3.53 -8.66
C ASP A 109 -9.89 3.25 -7.88
N THR A 110 -9.97 2.35 -6.90
CA THR A 110 -8.83 1.95 -6.08
C THR A 110 -8.50 0.49 -6.35
N ALA A 111 -7.24 0.20 -6.63
CA ALA A 111 -6.72 -1.15 -6.66
C ALA A 111 -6.33 -1.56 -5.23
N VAL A 112 -6.78 -2.74 -4.84
CA VAL A 112 -6.39 -3.39 -3.59
C VAL A 112 -5.74 -4.71 -3.95
N SER A 113 -4.43 -4.79 -3.79
CA SER A 113 -3.62 -5.93 -4.21
C SER A 113 -2.86 -6.53 -3.04
N LEU A 114 -2.99 -7.84 -2.85
CA LEU A 114 -2.30 -8.59 -1.81
C LEU A 114 -1.05 -9.27 -2.41
N LEU A 115 0.12 -8.85 -1.95
CA LEU A 115 1.42 -9.43 -2.31
C LEU A 115 2.00 -10.17 -1.10
N GLN A 116 2.38 -11.44 -1.29
CA GLN A 116 2.88 -12.29 -0.22
C GLN A 116 4.00 -13.23 -0.70
N ASN A 117 4.97 -13.49 0.16
CA ASN A 117 5.94 -14.56 -0.08
C ASN A 117 5.28 -15.92 0.16
N ALA A 118 5.99 -17.02 -0.13
CA ALA A 118 5.42 -18.36 -0.01
C ALA A 118 5.02 -18.74 1.43
N ALA A 119 5.67 -18.16 2.45
CA ALA A 119 5.37 -18.41 3.84
C ALA A 119 4.15 -17.61 4.33
N GLY A 120 3.97 -16.37 3.86
CA GLY A 120 2.83 -15.52 4.18
C GLY A 120 1.53 -15.90 3.48
N ALA A 121 1.59 -16.73 2.43
CA ALA A 121 0.43 -17.21 1.68
C ALA A 121 -0.19 -18.52 2.21
N LYS A 122 0.21 -18.97 3.40
CA LYS A 122 -0.23 -20.24 4.02
C LYS A 122 -1.27 -20.03 5.10
#